data_AF-A0A432U7M0-F1
#
_entry.id   AF-A0A432U7M0-F1
#
_cell.length_a   1.000
_cell.length_b   1.000
_cell.length_c   1.000
_cell.angle_alpha   90.00
_cell.angle_beta   90.00
_cell.angle_gamma   90.00
#
_symmetry.space_group_name_H-M   'P 1'
#
loop_
_entity.id
_entity.type
_entity.pdbx_description
1 polymer ?
#
loop_
_entity_poly.entity_id
_entity_poly.type
_entity_poly.pdbx_seq_one_letter_code
_entity_poly.pdbx_strand_id
1 'polypeptide(L)' 'MEKTSNNHHQDPLHGVTLKTIVTELMEYFGWEELGNRIDIKCFKINPSINSSLKFLRKTPWARKKVEDLYLKMVA' A
#
# COMPACT_ATOMS: atom_id res chain seq x y z
N MET A 1 -11.65 -9.52 40.51
CA MET A 1 -11.37 -10.42 39.36
C MET A 1 -12.33 -9.99 38.26
N GLU A 2 -11.95 -8.94 37.54
CA GLU A 2 -11.28 -8.97 36.22
C GLU A 2 -12.27 -9.13 35.07
N LYS A 3 -12.47 -8.05 34.32
CA LYS A 3 -12.71 -8.06 32.87
C LYS A 3 -12.06 -6.82 32.26
N THR A 4 -10.75 -6.88 32.06
CA THR A 4 -10.01 -5.97 31.18
C THR A 4 -10.38 -6.33 29.73
N SER A 5 -11.33 -5.59 29.16
CA SER A 5 -11.60 -5.63 27.72
C SER A 5 -10.40 -5.01 27.01
N ASN A 6 -9.42 -5.85 26.63
CA ASN A 6 -8.32 -5.47 25.75
C ASN A 6 -8.90 -5.10 24.39
N ASN A 7 -9.21 -3.82 24.22
CA ASN A 7 -9.46 -3.21 22.93
C ASN A 7 -8.12 -3.16 22.19
N HIS A 8 -7.70 -4.28 21.62
CA HIS A 8 -6.62 -4.31 20.65
C HIS A 8 -7.13 -3.55 19.43
N HIS A 9 -6.88 -2.24 19.39
CA HIS A 9 -6.73 -1.51 18.15
C HIS A 9 -5.64 -2.25 17.37
N GLN A 10 -6.05 -3.23 16.57
CA GLN A 10 -5.18 -3.84 15.58
C GLN A 10 -4.94 -2.75 14.56
N ASP A 11 -3.83 -2.01 14.71
CA ASP A 11 -3.35 -1.14 13.65
C ASP A 11 -3.32 -1.99 12.37
N PRO A 12 -4.15 -1.69 11.36
CA PRO A 12 -4.26 -2.53 10.16
C PRO A 12 -2.95 -2.57 9.36
N LEU A 13 -1.97 -1.74 9.72
CA LEU A 13 -0.63 -1.69 9.16
C LEU A 13 0.45 -2.30 10.07
N HIS A 14 0.12 -2.84 11.24
CA HIS A 14 1.15 -3.37 12.14
C HIS A 14 1.86 -4.57 11.51
N GLY A 15 3.12 -4.38 11.11
CA GLY A 15 3.93 -5.39 10.43
C GLY A 15 3.74 -5.47 8.91
N VAL A 16 2.91 -4.62 8.30
CA VAL A 16 2.71 -4.62 6.84
C VAL A 16 3.88 -3.89 6.17
N THR A 17 4.60 -4.59 5.29
CA THR A 17 5.72 -3.99 4.56
C THR A 17 5.24 -3.25 3.31
N LEU A 18 6.01 -2.26 2.85
CA LEU A 18 5.72 -1.59 1.57
C LEU A 18 5.63 -2.57 0.39
N LYS A 19 6.36 -3.70 0.45
CA LYS A 19 6.25 -4.77 -0.55
C LYS A 19 4.86 -5.40 -0.51
N THR A 20 4.39 -5.77 0.68
CA THR A 20 3.06 -6.34 0.89
C THR A 20 1.98 -5.40 0.36
N ILE A 21 2.05 -4.12 0.73
CA ILE A 21 1.10 -3.10 0.28
C ILE A 21 1.01 -3.05 -1.25
N VAL A 22 2.14 -2.93 -1.94
CA VAL A 22 2.15 -2.81 -3.41
C VAL A 22 1.69 -4.11 -4.07
N THR A 23 2.05 -5.26 -3.52
CA THR A 23 1.59 -6.56 -4.04
C THR A 23 0.08 -6.70 -3.92
N GLU A 24 -0.50 -6.46 -2.74
CA GLU A 24 -1.94 -6.62 -2.52
C GLU A 24 -2.75 -5.60 -3.32
N LEU A 25 -2.31 -4.35 -3.40
CA LEU A 25 -2.93 -3.35 -4.26
C LEU A 25 -2.90 -3.74 -5.74
N MET A 26 -1.80 -4.34 -6.19
CA MET A 26 -1.68 -4.82 -7.56
C MET A 26 -2.57 -6.02 -7.83
N GLU A 27 -2.66 -6.96 -6.88
CA GLU A 27 -3.54 -8.13 -6.99
C GLU A 27 -5.02 -7.74 -6.98
N TYR A 28 -5.38 -6.72 -6.19
CA TYR A 28 -6.77 -6.25 -6.07
C TYR A 28 -7.22 -5.35 -7.24
N PHE A 29 -6.41 -4.35 -7.62
CA PHE A 29 -6.79 -3.35 -8.63
C PHE A 29 -6.17 -3.63 -10.01
N GLY A 30 -5.01 -4.25 -10.07
CA GLY A 30 -4.18 -4.29 -11.27
C GLY A 30 -3.39 -2.99 -11.50
N TRP A 31 -2.35 -3.08 -12.34
CA TRP A 31 -1.44 -1.96 -12.59
C TRP A 31 -2.09 -0.77 -13.30
N GLU A 32 -3.02 -1.04 -14.21
CA GLU A 32 -3.72 0.00 -14.97
C GLU A 32 -4.51 0.93 -14.03
N GLU A 33 -5.30 0.34 -13.13
CA GLU A 33 -6.09 1.09 -12.16
C GLU A 33 -5.21 1.80 -11.12
N LEU A 34 -4.10 1.18 -10.71
CA LEU A 34 -3.11 1.86 -9.87
C LEU A 34 -2.49 3.08 -10.57
N GLY A 35 -2.23 3.00 -11.87
CA GLY A 35 -1.76 4.12 -12.67
C GLY A 35 -2.80 5.23 -12.83
N ASN A 36 -4.10 4.89 -12.83
CA ASN A 36 -5.20 5.86 -12.86
C ASN A 36 -5.36 6.58 -11.52
N ARG A 37 -5.25 5.85 -10.40
CA ARG A 37 -5.37 6.40 -9.03
C ARG A 37 -4.13 7.18 -8.61
N ILE A 38 -2.95 6.69 -8.98
CA ILE A 38 -1.66 7.24 -8.61
C ILE A 38 -0.90 7.48 -9.91
N ASP A 39 -0.98 8.72 -10.40
CA ASP A 39 -0.35 9.13 -11.65
C ASP A 39 1.18 9.18 -11.52
N ILE A 40 1.81 8.00 -11.56
CA ILE A 40 3.25 7.81 -11.56
C ILE A 40 3.66 6.87 -12.68
N LYS A 41 4.77 7.21 -13.33
CA LYS A 41 5.28 6.45 -14.48
C LYS A 41 5.56 4.99 -14.15
N CYS A 42 5.94 4.66 -12.92
CA CYS A 42 6.28 3.28 -12.55
C CYS A 42 5.09 2.31 -12.55
N PHE A 43 3.84 2.79 -12.49
CA PHE A 43 2.64 1.97 -12.62
C PHE A 43 2.12 1.90 -14.06
N LYS A 44 2.50 2.86 -14.91
CA LYS A 44 2.06 2.95 -16.31
C LYS A 44 3.04 2.30 -17.31
N ILE A 45 4.34 2.33 -17.01
CA ILE A 45 5.40 1.91 -17.94
C ILE A 45 6.21 0.78 -17.30
N ASN A 46 6.14 -0.42 -17.88
CA ASN A 46 6.80 -1.64 -17.39
C ASN A 46 6.59 -1.84 -15.88
N PRO A 47 5.33 -1.93 -15.43
CA PRO A 47 5.04 -2.03 -14.02
C PRO A 47 5.57 -3.34 -13.45
N SER A 48 6.27 -3.24 -12.33
CA SER A 48 6.76 -4.39 -11.57
C SER A 48 6.85 -4.03 -10.09
N ILE A 49 6.79 -5.03 -9.23
CA ILE A 49 6.96 -4.84 -7.79
C ILE A 49 8.32 -4.23 -7.48
N ASN A 50 9.40 -4.73 -8.09
CA ASN A 50 10.76 -4.27 -7.82
C ASN A 50 11.00 -2.82 -8.28
N SER A 51 10.55 -2.45 -9.49
CA SER A 51 10.66 -1.07 -9.99
C SER A 51 9.84 -0.10 -9.14
N SER A 52 8.63 -0.50 -8.75
CA SER A 52 7.76 0.27 -7.86
C SER A 52 8.42 0.49 -6.50
N LEU A 53 8.93 -0.56 -5.85
CA LEU A 53 9.59 -0.42 -4.55
C LEU A 53 10.82 0.48 -4.60
N LYS A 54 11.64 0.36 -5.65
CA LYS A 54 12.82 1.23 -5.84
C LYS A 54 12.40 2.70 -6.00
N PHE A 55 11.31 2.96 -6.71
CA PHE A 55 10.76 4.30 -6.90
C PHE A 55 10.16 4.85 -5.60
N LEU A 56 9.25 4.11 -4.95
CA LEU A 56 8.57 4.51 -3.71
C LEU A 56 9.55 4.70 -2.54
N ARG A 57 10.71 4.02 -2.56
CA ARG A 57 11.81 4.27 -1.61
C ARG A 57 12.41 5.68 -1.75
N LYS A 58 12.53 6.18 -2.98
CA LYS A 58 13.12 7.49 -3.30
C LYS A 58 12.10 8.63 -3.38
N THR A 59 10.80 8.31 -3.44
CA THR A 59 9.73 9.28 -3.65
C THR A 59 8.69 9.19 -2.53
N PRO A 60 8.92 9.87 -1.38
CA PRO A 60 8.08 9.72 -0.19
C PRO A 60 6.60 10.11 -0.40
N TRP A 61 6.33 11.17 -1.18
CA TRP A 61 4.95 11.58 -1.46
C TRP A 61 4.16 10.50 -2.22
N ALA A 62 4.83 9.77 -3.12
CA ALA A 62 4.18 8.70 -3.89
C ALA A 62 3.94 7.47 -2.99
N ARG A 63 4.89 7.15 -2.11
CA ARG A 63 4.72 6.11 -1.09
C ARG A 63 3.50 6.39 -0.21
N LYS A 64 3.39 7.62 0.29
CA LYS A 64 2.24 8.01 1.12
C LYS A 64 0.91 7.80 0.39
N LYS A 65 0.81 8.16 -0.90
CA LYS A 65 -0.41 7.89 -1.70
C LYS A 65 -0.73 6.40 -1.82
N VAL A 66 0.28 5.56 -1.95
CA VAL A 66 0.13 4.09 -2.02
C VAL A 66 -0.35 3.54 -0.68
N GLU A 67 0.26 3.98 0.44
CA GLU A 67 -0.15 3.61 1.80
C GLU A 67 -1.58 4.07 2.11
N ASP A 68 -1.92 5.32 1.76
CA ASP A 68 -3.27 5.87 1.92
C ASP A 68 -4.32 5.10 1.09
N LEU A 69 -3.96 4.67 -0.13
CA LEU A 69 -4.84 3.86 -0.97
C LEU A 69 -5.07 2.48 -0.36
N TYR A 70 -4.02 1.86 0.18
CA TYR A 70 -4.12 0.58 0.87
C TYR A 70 -4.99 0.66 2.11
N LEU A 71 -4.82 1.69 2.94
CA LEU A 71 -5.70 1.95 4.08
C LEU A 71 -7.18 2.04 3.68
N LYS A 72 -7.49 2.69 2.54
CA LYS A 72 -8.86 2.77 2.00
C LYS A 72 -9.39 1.45 1.44
N MET A 73 -8.51 0.51 1.08
CA MET A 73 -8.89 -0.82 0.59
C MET A 73 -9.20 -1.76 1.75
N VAL A 74 -8.47 -1.65 2.86
CA VAL A 74 -8.61 -2.54 4.03
C VAL A 74 -9.56 -2.01 5.11
N ALA A 75 -9.86 -0.71 5.10
CA ALA A 75 -10.86 -0.09 5.98
C ALA A 75 -12.28 -0.30 5.45
#